data_AF-A0A399S6Z6-F1
#
_entry.id   AF-A0A399S6Z6-F1
#
_cell.length_a   1.000
_cell.length_b   1.000
_cell.length_c   1.000
_cell.angle_alpha   90.00
_cell.angle_beta   90.00
_cell.angle_gamma   90.00
#
_symmetry.space_group_name_H-M   'P 1'
#
loop_
_entity.id
_entity.type
_entity.pdbx_description
1 polymer ?
#
loop_
_entity_poly.entity_id
_entity_poly.type
_entity_poly.pdbx_seq_one_letter_code
_entity_poly.pdbx_strand_id
1 'polypeptide(L)'
;MQKRDKVFDRVMLVIGILLLGLFWAQFPAAPALSDQNFATYTSDSSEISHTSKWTYLKPDKALSPREVVRIQLKALQQNDRSDSGVITVFNFSSPTNRMHLGPLDHFRMMVRDPAYRPILNFKSYTPGQMVVSGKNAYQLILIETPSGQQEAYMFILTKQIKGTYKDCWMTEGVARMEQARQTSQI
;
A
#
# COMPACT_ATOMS: atom_id res chain seq x y z
N MET A 1 1.62 -12.89 53.62
CA MET A 1 1.17 -12.84 52.21
C MET A 1 2.29 -12.56 51.19
N GLN A 2 3.52 -12.22 51.58
CA GLN A 2 4.56 -11.70 50.66
C GLN A 2 5.44 -12.75 49.94
N LYS A 3 5.30 -14.05 50.27
CA LYS A 3 6.18 -15.12 49.77
C LYS A 3 5.63 -15.83 48.53
N ARG A 4 4.30 -15.82 48.31
CA ARG A 4 3.67 -16.39 47.11
C ARG A 4 3.93 -15.49 45.89
N ASP A 5 3.86 -14.18 46.05
CA ASP A 5 4.04 -13.21 44.97
C ASP A 5 5.43 -13.31 44.33
N LYS A 6 6.49 -13.44 45.15
CA LYS A 6 7.87 -13.63 44.66
C LYS A 6 8.08 -14.94 43.89
N VAL A 7 7.30 -15.97 44.20
CA VAL A 7 7.36 -17.26 43.50
C VAL A 7 6.63 -17.15 42.18
N PHE A 8 5.44 -16.54 42.16
CA PHE A 8 4.70 -16.29 40.93
C PHE A 8 5.45 -15.37 39.96
N ASP A 9 6.13 -14.33 40.45
CA ASP A 9 6.95 -13.44 39.60
C ASP A 9 8.13 -14.17 38.94
N ARG A 10 8.81 -15.04 39.68
CA ARG A 10 9.89 -15.86 39.10
C ARG A 10 9.35 -16.87 38.09
N VAL A 11 8.20 -17.47 38.36
CA VAL A 11 7.56 -18.42 37.45
C VAL A 11 7.10 -17.70 36.17
N MET A 12 6.49 -16.52 36.28
CA MET A 12 6.09 -15.70 35.14
C MET A 12 7.29 -15.21 34.32
N LEU A 13 8.40 -14.85 34.97
CA LEU A 13 9.62 -14.42 34.27
C LEU A 13 10.29 -15.59 33.53
N VAL A 14 10.36 -16.77 34.14
CA VAL A 14 10.91 -17.97 33.49
C VAL A 14 10.02 -18.44 32.34
N ILE A 15 8.70 -18.40 32.50
CA ILE A 15 7.74 -18.70 31.43
C ILE A 15 7.85 -17.67 30.31
N GLY A 16 7.96 -16.38 30.63
CA GLY A 16 8.17 -15.31 29.64
C GLY A 16 9.44 -15.50 28.83
N ILE A 17 10.56 -15.87 29.46
CA ILE A 17 11.83 -16.16 28.77
C ILE A 17 11.72 -17.42 27.89
N LEU A 18 11.05 -18.47 28.38
CA LEU A 18 10.79 -19.68 27.59
C LEU A 18 9.91 -19.40 26.36
N LEU A 19 8.87 -18.59 26.52
CA LEU A 19 8.00 -18.17 25.42
C LEU A 19 8.73 -17.25 24.44
N LEU A 20 9.60 -16.35 24.92
CA LEU A 20 10.43 -15.50 24.05
C LEU A 20 11.42 -16.32 23.21
N GLY A 21 12.03 -17.37 23.81
CA GLY A 21 12.92 -18.29 23.11
C GLY A 21 12.19 -19.18 22.10
N LEU A 22 10.98 -19.66 22.44
CA LEU A 22 10.13 -20.41 21.51
C LEU A 22 9.59 -19.55 20.37
N PHE A 23 9.35 -18.26 20.59
CA PHE A 23 8.95 -17.31 19.55
C PHE A 23 10.08 -17.09 18.53
N TRP A 24 11.36 -17.10 18.95
CA TRP A 24 12.50 -17.07 18.03
C TRP A 24 12.67 -18.33 17.17
N ALA A 25 12.18 -19.48 17.63
CA ALA A 25 12.28 -20.75 16.89
C ALA A 25 11.17 -20.93 15.83
N GLN A 26 10.13 -20.11 15.87
CA GLN A 26 8.96 -20.20 14.97
C GLN A 26 8.95 -19.14 13.87
N PHE A 27 9.83 -18.12 13.95
CA PHE A 27 10.06 -17.25 12.81
C PHE A 27 10.91 -18.02 11.79
N PRO A 28 10.45 -18.14 10.53
CA PRO A 28 11.31 -18.65 9.48
C PRO A 28 12.57 -17.78 9.46
N ALA A 29 13.74 -18.43 9.48
CA ALA A 29 15.02 -17.77 9.26
C ALA A 29 14.86 -16.80 8.09
N ALA A 30 15.40 -15.58 8.25
CA ALA A 30 15.44 -14.59 7.17
C ALA A 30 15.75 -15.32 5.86
N PRO A 31 14.94 -15.15 4.79
CA PRO A 31 15.12 -15.93 3.58
C PRO A 31 16.57 -15.76 3.16
N ALA A 32 17.26 -16.90 3.02
CA ALA A 32 18.64 -16.91 2.58
C ALA A 32 18.71 -16.06 1.32
N LEU A 33 19.55 -15.02 1.35
CA LEU A 33 19.98 -14.30 0.17
C LEU A 33 20.81 -15.27 -0.69
N SER A 34 20.12 -16.19 -1.37
CA SER A 34 20.70 -17.06 -2.38
C SER A 34 20.02 -16.74 -3.71
N ASP A 35 20.87 -16.18 -4.56
CA ASP A 35 20.73 -15.92 -5.99
C ASP A 35 19.85 -14.76 -6.46
N GLN A 36 20.60 -13.75 -6.90
CA GLN A 36 20.25 -12.72 -7.85
C GLN A 36 19.67 -13.33 -9.13
N ASN A 37 18.38 -13.64 -9.09
CA ASN A 37 17.54 -13.70 -10.27
C ASN A 37 16.29 -12.90 -9.94
N PHE A 38 16.46 -11.57 -9.78
CA PHE A 38 15.37 -10.68 -10.15
C PHE A 38 15.16 -10.97 -11.62
N ALA A 39 14.16 -11.80 -11.93
CA ALA A 39 13.73 -12.05 -13.28
C ALA A 39 13.67 -10.69 -13.96
N THR A 40 14.57 -10.47 -14.91
CA THR A 40 14.37 -9.52 -15.98
C THR A 40 13.00 -9.87 -16.51
N TYR A 41 11.97 -9.10 -16.11
CA TYR A 41 10.64 -9.19 -16.68
C TYR A 41 10.70 -8.60 -18.09
N THR A 42 11.48 -9.23 -18.96
CA THR A 42 11.17 -9.27 -20.37
C THR A 42 10.11 -10.36 -20.48
N SER A 43 8.87 -9.97 -20.21
CA SER A 43 7.74 -10.67 -20.82
C SER A 43 8.04 -10.73 -22.30
N ASP A 44 8.23 -11.94 -22.79
CA ASP A 44 8.48 -12.25 -24.19
C ASP A 44 7.54 -11.41 -25.07
N SER A 45 8.15 -10.48 -25.78
CA SER A 45 7.48 -9.51 -26.63
C SER A 45 7.19 -10.20 -27.95
N SER A 46 6.10 -10.96 -28.00
CA SER A 46 5.48 -11.31 -29.27
C SER A 46 3.97 -11.22 -29.13
N GLU A 47 3.45 -10.17 -29.78
CA GLU A 47 2.04 -9.92 -30.03
C GLU A 47 1.17 -9.59 -28.80
N ILE A 48 1.09 -8.32 -28.42
CA ILE A 48 -0.10 -7.51 -28.73
C ILE A 48 0.33 -6.05 -28.88
N SER A 49 0.00 -5.45 -30.02
CA SER A 49 -0.03 -4.00 -30.20
C SER A 49 -1.15 -3.41 -29.32
N HIS A 50 -0.85 -3.13 -28.05
CA HIS A 50 -1.70 -2.32 -27.18
C HIS A 50 -1.12 -0.92 -27.11
N THR A 51 -1.62 -0.05 -27.98
CA THR A 51 -1.43 1.40 -27.91
C THR A 51 -2.21 1.97 -26.71
N SER A 52 -1.84 1.59 -25.48
CA SER A 52 -2.30 2.35 -24.31
C SER A 52 -1.69 3.74 -24.41
N LYS A 53 -2.53 4.77 -24.52
CA LYS A 53 -2.15 6.20 -24.56
C LYS A 53 -1.25 6.63 -23.39
N TRP A 54 -1.16 5.81 -22.35
CA TRP A 54 -0.34 6.01 -21.18
C TRP A 54 0.95 5.20 -21.26
N THR A 55 2.09 5.89 -21.39
CA THR A 55 3.36 5.36 -20.90
C THR A 55 3.18 5.14 -19.40
N TYR A 56 3.20 3.89 -18.94
CA TYR A 56 3.02 3.59 -17.51
C TYR A 56 4.04 4.38 -16.69
N LEU A 57 3.55 5.35 -15.92
CA LEU A 57 4.40 6.17 -15.08
C LEU A 57 5.03 5.31 -13.99
N LYS A 58 6.28 5.62 -13.65
CA LYS A 58 7.09 4.91 -12.66
C LYS A 58 7.53 5.88 -11.57
N PRO A 59 7.87 5.37 -10.37
CA PRO A 59 8.47 6.17 -9.33
C PRO A 59 9.76 6.84 -9.82
N ASP A 60 9.93 8.10 -9.45
CA ASP A 60 11.12 8.89 -9.74
C ASP A 60 11.48 9.73 -8.52
N LYS A 61 12.79 9.96 -8.31
CA LYS A 61 13.33 10.68 -7.15
C LYS A 61 12.97 12.17 -7.16
N ALA A 62 12.68 12.73 -8.33
CA ALA A 62 12.25 14.10 -8.50
C ALA A 62 10.78 14.32 -8.08
N LEU A 63 9.98 13.26 -7.96
CA LEU A 63 8.58 13.37 -7.58
C LEU A 63 8.44 13.61 -6.08
N SER A 64 7.74 14.68 -5.72
CA SER A 64 7.25 14.91 -4.36
C SER A 64 6.15 13.89 -3.99
N PRO A 65 5.88 13.65 -2.69
CA PRO A 65 4.80 12.74 -2.29
C PRO A 65 3.43 13.22 -2.82
N ARG A 66 3.25 14.54 -2.95
CA ARG A 66 2.01 15.14 -3.49
C ARG A 66 1.83 14.81 -4.97
N GLU A 67 2.92 14.85 -5.74
CA GLU A 67 2.87 14.46 -7.16
C GLU A 67 2.62 12.98 -7.33
N VAL A 68 3.22 12.13 -6.48
CA VAL A 68 2.96 10.68 -6.47
C VAL A 68 1.48 10.37 -6.23
N VAL A 69 0.84 11.01 -5.23
CA VAL A 69 -0.61 10.85 -5.00
C VAL A 69 -1.41 11.39 -6.19
N ARG A 70 -1.08 12.58 -6.70
CA ARG A 70 -1.78 13.19 -7.84
C ARG A 70 -1.72 12.34 -9.10
N ILE A 71 -0.58 11.71 -9.39
CA ILE A 71 -0.40 10.81 -10.53
C ILE A 71 -1.34 9.61 -10.39
N GLN A 72 -1.33 8.96 -9.24
CA GLN A 72 -2.18 7.81 -8.96
C GLN A 72 -3.67 8.16 -9.07
N LEU A 73 -4.11 9.28 -8.50
CA LEU A 73 -5.50 9.72 -8.58
C LEU A 73 -5.95 9.98 -10.01
N LYS A 74 -5.13 10.67 -10.82
CA LYS A 74 -5.45 10.89 -12.24
C LYS A 74 -5.58 9.57 -13.00
N ALA A 75 -4.67 8.63 -12.74
CA ALA A 75 -4.66 7.33 -13.39
C ALA A 75 -5.90 6.51 -13.01
N LEU A 76 -6.28 6.49 -11.73
CA LEU A 76 -7.49 5.83 -11.23
C LEU A 76 -8.80 6.47 -11.75
N GLN A 77 -8.85 7.80 -11.81
CA GLN A 77 -9.99 8.55 -12.35
C GLN A 77 -10.26 8.21 -13.82
N GLN A 78 -9.21 7.90 -14.58
CA GLN A 78 -9.26 7.63 -16.01
C GLN A 78 -8.90 6.18 -16.34
N ASN A 79 -9.13 5.25 -15.41
CA ASN A 79 -8.83 3.83 -15.63
C ASN A 79 -9.58 3.32 -16.87
N ASP A 80 -8.84 2.75 -17.82
CA ASP A 80 -9.41 2.20 -19.05
C ASP A 80 -9.67 0.70 -18.95
N ARG A 81 -10.18 0.10 -20.04
CA ARG A 81 -10.44 -1.34 -20.12
C ARG A 81 -9.18 -2.21 -20.00
N SER A 82 -8.00 -1.64 -20.18
CA SER A 82 -6.70 -2.32 -20.04
C SER A 82 -6.08 -2.15 -18.66
N ASP A 83 -6.80 -1.54 -17.71
CA ASP A 83 -6.33 -1.29 -16.35
C ASP A 83 -5.09 -0.38 -16.27
N SER A 84 -4.94 0.55 -17.19
CA SER A 84 -3.77 1.46 -17.19
C SER A 84 -3.64 2.27 -15.88
N GLY A 85 -4.77 2.61 -15.25
CA GLY A 85 -4.82 3.27 -13.95
C GLY A 85 -4.32 2.38 -12.83
N VAL A 86 -4.84 1.15 -12.76
CA VAL A 86 -4.45 0.14 -11.76
C VAL A 86 -2.97 -0.22 -11.90
N ILE A 87 -2.48 -0.43 -13.13
CA ILE A 87 -1.06 -0.73 -13.40
C ILE A 87 -0.17 0.43 -12.92
N THR A 88 -0.59 1.67 -13.14
CA THR A 88 0.14 2.84 -12.66
C THR A 88 0.22 2.84 -11.13
N VAL A 89 -0.88 2.60 -10.42
CA VAL A 89 -0.85 2.50 -8.95
C VAL A 89 0.09 1.38 -8.49
N PHE A 90 0.01 0.20 -9.12
CA PHE A 90 0.90 -0.91 -8.82
C PHE A 90 2.38 -0.55 -9.02
N ASN A 91 2.70 0.22 -10.05
CA ASN A 91 4.06 0.72 -10.28
C ASN A 91 4.55 1.64 -9.15
N PHE A 92 3.66 2.43 -8.56
CA PHE A 92 3.97 3.31 -7.42
C PHE A 92 3.94 2.61 -6.06
N SER A 93 3.43 1.38 -5.95
CA SER A 93 3.48 0.59 -4.72
C SER A 93 4.90 0.24 -4.32
N SER A 94 5.26 0.51 -3.05
CA SER A 94 6.59 0.20 -2.50
C SER A 94 6.92 -1.29 -2.60
N PRO A 95 8.20 -1.68 -2.62
CA PRO A 95 8.58 -3.10 -2.63
C PRO A 95 7.92 -3.89 -1.49
N THR A 96 7.86 -3.29 -0.28
CA THR A 96 7.18 -3.88 0.88
C THR A 96 5.68 -4.03 0.65
N ASN A 97 5.01 -2.99 0.15
CA ASN A 97 3.59 -3.05 -0.16
C ASN A 97 3.29 -4.13 -1.23
N ARG A 98 4.11 -4.23 -2.29
CA ARG A 98 3.93 -5.27 -3.32
C ARG A 98 4.01 -6.70 -2.78
N MET A 99 4.80 -6.96 -1.73
CA MET A 99 4.79 -8.28 -1.08
C MET A 99 3.42 -8.62 -0.48
N HIS A 100 2.66 -7.61 -0.02
CA HIS A 100 1.31 -7.78 0.51
C HIS A 100 0.25 -7.80 -0.60
N LEU A 101 0.41 -6.97 -1.65
CA LEU A 101 -0.51 -6.91 -2.79
C LEU A 101 -0.44 -8.16 -3.67
N GLY A 102 0.68 -8.90 -3.64
CA GLY A 102 0.92 -10.02 -4.54
C GLY A 102 1.14 -9.60 -6.00
N PRO A 103 1.07 -10.54 -6.95
CA PRO A 103 1.21 -10.27 -8.38
C PRO A 103 0.16 -9.26 -8.89
N LEU A 104 0.45 -8.62 -10.02
CA LEU A 104 -0.44 -7.62 -10.62
C LEU A 104 -1.88 -8.14 -10.83
N ASP A 105 -2.06 -9.40 -11.21
CA ASP A 105 -3.40 -9.97 -11.41
C ASP A 105 -4.17 -10.09 -10.09
N HIS A 106 -3.49 -10.41 -8.99
CA HIS A 106 -4.11 -10.38 -7.67
C HIS A 106 -4.51 -8.95 -7.29
N PHE A 107 -3.64 -7.97 -7.54
CA PHE A 107 -3.95 -6.57 -7.32
C PHE A 107 -5.15 -6.08 -8.15
N ARG A 108 -5.26 -6.50 -9.41
CA ARG A 108 -6.42 -6.20 -10.29
C ARG A 108 -7.72 -6.71 -9.71
N MET A 109 -7.72 -7.90 -9.10
CA MET A 109 -8.91 -8.44 -8.43
C MET A 109 -9.24 -7.61 -7.19
N MET A 110 -8.26 -7.35 -6.33
CA MET A 110 -8.46 -6.63 -5.07
C MET A 110 -9.02 -5.21 -5.25
N VAL A 111 -8.56 -4.45 -6.27
CA VAL A 111 -9.10 -3.10 -6.53
C VAL A 111 -10.56 -3.13 -6.98
N ARG A 112 -11.06 -4.28 -7.47
CA ARG A 112 -12.46 -4.47 -7.87
C ARG A 112 -13.36 -4.95 -6.73
N ASP A 113 -12.78 -5.29 -5.58
CA ASP A 113 -13.57 -5.65 -4.40
C ASP A 113 -14.48 -4.48 -4.00
N PRO A 114 -15.68 -4.75 -3.45
CA PRO A 114 -16.64 -3.71 -3.10
C PRO A 114 -16.07 -2.58 -2.23
N ALA A 115 -15.08 -2.90 -1.38
CA ALA A 115 -14.42 -1.94 -0.51
C ALA A 115 -13.55 -0.91 -1.26
N TYR A 116 -12.97 -1.27 -2.42
CA TYR A 116 -12.05 -0.41 -3.17
C TYR A 116 -12.57 0.01 -4.53
N ARG A 117 -13.54 -0.72 -5.10
CA ARG A 117 -14.16 -0.44 -6.40
C ARG A 117 -14.56 1.02 -6.60
N PRO A 118 -15.08 1.77 -5.61
CA PRO A 118 -15.40 3.19 -5.78
C PRO A 118 -14.21 4.08 -6.15
N ILE A 119 -12.97 3.66 -5.88
CA ILE A 119 -11.76 4.41 -6.23
C ILE A 119 -11.45 4.40 -7.73
N LEU A 120 -12.11 3.55 -8.51
CA LEU A 120 -11.99 3.51 -9.96
C LEU A 120 -13.02 4.43 -10.62
N ASN A 121 -12.56 5.20 -11.61
CA ASN A 121 -13.42 6.02 -12.46
C ASN A 121 -14.37 6.95 -11.68
N PHE A 122 -13.90 7.47 -10.55
CA PHE A 122 -14.65 8.43 -9.76
C PHE A 122 -14.86 9.74 -10.53
N LYS A 123 -15.89 10.50 -10.16
CA LYS A 123 -16.29 11.75 -10.83
C LYS A 123 -15.35 12.90 -10.47
N SER A 124 -15.12 13.12 -9.18
CA SER A 124 -14.30 14.23 -8.67
C SER A 124 -13.54 13.79 -7.41
N TYR A 125 -12.52 14.57 -7.01
CA TYR A 125 -11.83 14.37 -5.74
C TYR A 125 -11.45 15.70 -5.11
N THR A 126 -11.45 15.73 -3.77
CA THR A 126 -10.96 16.83 -2.94
C THR A 126 -9.79 16.33 -2.11
N PRO A 127 -8.56 16.83 -2.37
CA PRO A 127 -7.40 16.46 -1.58
C PRO A 127 -7.36 17.24 -0.26
N GLY A 128 -7.14 16.53 0.85
CA GLY A 128 -6.76 17.12 2.12
C GLY A 128 -5.31 17.62 2.13
N GLN A 129 -4.91 18.17 3.27
CA GLN A 129 -3.52 18.60 3.49
C GLN A 129 -2.56 17.40 3.39
N MET A 130 -1.44 17.61 2.70
CA MET A 130 -0.32 16.66 2.72
C MET A 130 0.46 16.88 4.01
N VAL A 131 0.56 15.84 4.84
CA VAL A 131 1.39 15.83 6.04
C VAL A 131 2.65 15.03 5.74
N VAL A 132 3.82 15.64 5.88
CA VAL A 132 5.11 14.97 5.70
C VAL A 132 5.85 14.96 7.03
N SER A 133 6.24 13.78 7.50
CA SER A 133 7.01 13.58 8.73
C SER A 133 8.19 12.65 8.48
N GLY A 134 9.38 13.24 8.39
CA GLY A 134 10.61 12.53 8.04
C GLY A 134 10.50 11.85 6.67
N LYS A 135 10.44 10.52 6.67
CA LYS A 135 10.32 9.68 5.46
C LYS A 135 8.90 9.21 5.19
N ASN A 136 7.93 9.63 5.98
CA ASN A 136 6.53 9.26 5.80
C ASN A 136 5.74 10.46 5.28
N ALA A 137 4.74 10.20 4.45
CA ALA A 137 3.79 11.20 4.00
C ALA A 137 2.37 10.62 3.97
N TYR A 138 1.40 11.46 4.33
CA TYR A 138 0.00 11.08 4.48
C TYR A 138 -0.88 12.11 3.78
N GLN A 139 -1.88 11.64 3.04
CA GLN A 139 -2.88 12.51 2.44
C GLN A 139 -4.25 11.85 2.42
N LEU A 140 -5.22 12.50 3.08
CA LEU A 140 -6.63 12.12 2.98
C LEU A 140 -7.19 12.62 1.65
N ILE A 141 -7.88 11.77 0.92
CA ILE A 141 -8.57 12.10 -0.33
C ILE A 141 -10.05 11.75 -0.18
N LEU A 142 -10.91 12.74 -0.38
CA LEU A 142 -12.35 12.53 -0.50
C LEU A 142 -12.68 12.41 -1.99
N ILE A 143 -13.19 11.27 -2.43
CA ILE A 143 -13.68 11.09 -3.80
C ILE A 143 -15.20 11.21 -3.83
N GLU A 144 -15.73 11.61 -4.99
CA GLU A 144 -17.15 11.54 -5.32
C GLU A 144 -17.33 10.54 -6.47
N THR A 145 -18.16 9.52 -6.27
CA THR A 145 -18.48 8.54 -7.32
C THR A 145 -19.41 9.14 -8.38
N PRO A 146 -19.60 8.48 -9.54
CA PRO A 146 -20.60 8.89 -10.51
C PRO A 146 -22.04 8.93 -9.97
N SER A 147 -22.35 8.12 -8.95
CA SER A 147 -23.64 8.12 -8.26
C SER A 147 -23.78 9.22 -7.20
N GLY A 148 -22.76 10.08 -7.02
CA GLY A 148 -22.75 11.15 -6.03
C GLY A 148 -22.40 10.70 -4.61
N GLN A 149 -22.03 9.43 -4.41
CA GLN A 149 -21.58 8.94 -3.11
C GLN A 149 -20.17 9.46 -2.82
N GLN A 150 -19.91 9.82 -1.57
CA GLN A 150 -18.57 10.24 -1.15
C GLN A 150 -17.87 9.12 -0.41
N GLU A 151 -16.57 8.93 -0.68
CA GLU A 151 -15.72 7.93 -0.04
C GLU A 151 -14.37 8.55 0.29
N ALA A 152 -13.82 8.23 1.46
CA ALA A 152 -12.57 8.82 1.92
C ALA A 152 -11.45 7.77 1.96
N TYR A 153 -10.28 8.11 1.46
CA TYR A 153 -9.11 7.24 1.40
C TYR A 153 -7.87 7.97 1.93
N MET A 154 -7.16 7.34 2.86
CA MET A 154 -5.86 7.80 3.33
C MET A 154 -4.76 7.16 2.48
N PHE A 155 -4.03 7.98 1.74
CA PHE A 155 -2.81 7.56 1.06
C PHE A 155 -1.64 7.64 2.04
N ILE A 156 -0.88 6.55 2.15
CA ILE A 156 0.29 6.41 3.02
C ILE A 156 1.50 6.15 2.13
N LEU A 157 2.49 7.05 2.18
CA LEU A 157 3.69 6.97 1.37
C LEU A 157 4.93 6.93 2.25
N THR A 158 5.94 6.21 1.78
CA THR A 158 7.26 6.15 2.40
C THR A 158 8.34 6.48 1.38
N LYS A 159 9.32 7.31 1.76
CA LYS A 159 10.53 7.55 0.98
C LYS A 159 11.48 6.36 1.12
N GLN A 160 11.75 5.69 0.01
CA GLN A 160 12.53 4.47 0.00
C GLN A 160 14.00 4.74 0.32
N ILE A 161 14.62 3.88 1.12
CA ILE A 161 15.98 4.12 1.65
C ILE A 161 17.08 3.32 0.93
N LYS A 162 16.71 2.26 0.21
CA LYS A 162 17.63 1.32 -0.43
C LYS A 162 17.03 0.70 -1.68
N GLY A 163 17.87 -0.02 -2.43
CA GLY A 163 17.49 -0.70 -3.66
C GLY A 163 17.27 0.24 -4.84
N THR A 164 16.70 -0.29 -5.93
CA THR A 164 16.49 0.44 -7.20
C THR A 164 15.65 1.71 -7.04
N TYR A 165 14.74 1.73 -6.07
CA TYR A 165 13.87 2.86 -5.80
C TYR A 165 14.38 3.82 -4.73
N LYS A 166 15.65 3.70 -4.29
CA LYS A 166 16.23 4.61 -3.28
C LYS A 166 15.94 6.08 -3.61
N ASP A 167 15.46 6.81 -2.62
CA ASP A 167 15.03 8.21 -2.65
C ASP A 167 13.71 8.51 -3.38
N CYS A 168 13.03 7.51 -3.96
CA CYS A 168 11.68 7.70 -4.50
C CYS A 168 10.64 7.69 -3.37
N TRP A 169 9.61 8.53 -3.50
CA TRP A 169 8.37 8.38 -2.74
C TRP A 169 7.50 7.30 -3.38
N MET A 170 7.03 6.36 -2.58
CA MET A 170 6.20 5.22 -3.05
C MET A 170 5.08 4.95 -2.05
N THR A 171 3.98 4.37 -2.54
CA THR A 171 2.78 4.07 -1.75
C THR A 171 3.02 2.83 -0.90
N GLU A 172 2.99 3.00 0.42
CA GLU A 172 3.03 1.91 1.40
C GLU A 172 1.64 1.32 1.62
N GLY A 173 0.58 2.11 1.46
CA GLY A 173 -0.79 1.64 1.54
C GLY A 173 -1.83 2.71 1.19
N VAL A 174 -3.06 2.25 0.91
CA VAL A 174 -4.24 3.10 0.76
C VAL A 174 -5.34 2.53 1.66
N ALA A 175 -5.71 3.25 2.69
CA ALA A 175 -6.73 2.81 3.65
C ALA A 175 -8.06 3.52 3.36
N ARG A 176 -9.14 2.76 3.20
CA ARG A 176 -10.49 3.35 3.21
C ARG A 176 -10.80 3.82 4.63
N MET A 177 -11.24 5.06 4.74
CA MET A 177 -11.69 5.63 6.01
C MET A 177 -13.18 5.35 6.15
N GLU A 178 -13.55 4.66 7.22
CA GLU A 178 -14.97 4.51 7.54
C GLU A 178 -15.55 5.90 7.83
N GLN A 179 -16.69 6.19 7.21
CA GLN A 179 -17.46 7.35 7.62
C GLN A 179 -17.96 7.07 9.03
N ALA A 180 -17.63 7.96 9.98
CA ALA A 180 -18.35 7.97 11.24
C ALA A 180 -19.82 8.18 10.87
N ARG A 181 -20.65 7.12 11.01
CA ARG A 181 -22.09 7.29 10.93
C ARG A 181 -22.42 8.29 12.02
N GLN A 182 -22.79 9.51 11.63
CA GLN A 182 -23.52 10.38 12.52
C GLN A 182 -24.85 9.68 12.75
N THR A 183 -24.92 8.83 13.78
CA THR A 183 -26.17 8.56 14.47
C THR A 183 -26.56 9.89 15.10
N SER A 184 -27.19 10.75 14.31
CA SER A 184 -28.09 11.77 14.82
C SER A 184 -29.19 11.01 15.54
N GLN A 185 -29.01 10.85 16.85
CA GLN A 185 -30.07 10.36 17.71
C GLN A 185 -31.22 11.38 17.63
N ILE A 186 -32.39 10.80 17.39
CA ILE A 186 -33.73 11.39 17.32
C ILE A 186 -34.06 12.07 18.65
#